data_AF-A0A970ENF7-F1
#
_entry.id   AF-A0A970ENF7-F1
#
_cell.length_a   1.000
_cell.length_b   1.000
_cell.length_c   1.000
_cell.angle_alpha   90.00
_cell.angle_beta   90.00
_cell.angle_gamma   90.00
#
_symmetry.space_group_name_H-M   'P 1'
#
loop_
_entity.id
_entity.type
_entity.pdbx_description
1 polymer ?
#
loop_
_entity_poly.entity_id
_entity_poly.type
_entity_poly.pdbx_seq_one_letter_code
_entity_poly.pdbx_strand_id
1 'polypeptide(L)'
;AVYPTQAGLPRGHYYGPSTLSQDGSVIYLFQFGIPQGPIPVKGIHNQVKNVSVLKSGERLQYDKLGGAGWLNIPGILWIDLPEKLCDAPATVIKVELEGALNLYREEGSTITDNV
;
A
#
# COMPACT_ATOMS: atom_id res chain seq x y z
N ALA A 1 9.26 -11.32 -12.93
CA ALA A 1 10.24 -10.42 -12.29
C ALA A 1 10.08 -10.54 -10.79
N VAL A 2 11.02 -11.18 -10.10
CA VAL A 2 11.16 -10.95 -8.66
C VAL A 2 12.03 -9.71 -8.57
N TYR A 3 11.39 -8.53 -8.58
CA TYR A 3 12.09 -7.28 -8.36
C TYR A 3 12.85 -7.38 -7.05
N PRO A 4 14.06 -6.83 -6.92
CA PRO A 4 14.68 -6.75 -5.61
C PRO A 4 13.79 -5.85 -4.75
N THR A 5 13.08 -6.46 -3.80
CA THR A 5 12.19 -5.77 -2.88
C THR A 5 12.65 -6.03 -1.46
N GLN A 6 12.43 -5.06 -0.59
CA GLN A 6 12.64 -5.19 0.85
C GLN A 6 11.31 -5.44 1.58
N ALA A 7 11.40 -5.59 2.90
CA ALA A 7 10.23 -5.69 3.76
C ALA A 7 9.25 -4.54 3.48
N GLY A 8 7.97 -4.87 3.35
CA GLY A 8 6.92 -3.92 3.06
C GLY A 8 6.40 -3.19 4.28
N LEU A 9 5.10 -2.95 4.29
CA LEU A 9 4.44 -2.24 5.37
C LEU A 9 4.42 -3.08 6.66
N PRO A 10 4.69 -2.46 7.83
CA PRO A 10 4.46 -3.09 9.12
C PRO A 10 3.01 -3.52 9.33
N ARG A 11 2.78 -4.42 10.29
CA ARG A 11 1.44 -4.87 10.68
C ARG A 11 0.55 -3.67 11.04
N GLY A 12 -0.73 -3.76 10.68
CA GLY A 12 -1.73 -2.72 10.95
C GLY A 12 -1.90 -1.67 9.85
N HIS A 13 -0.95 -1.57 8.91
CA HIS A 13 -1.03 -0.63 7.78
C HIS A 13 -1.74 -1.22 6.56
N TYR A 14 -1.56 -2.51 6.30
CA TYR A 14 -2.25 -3.28 5.26
C TYR A 14 -2.53 -4.69 5.79
N TYR A 15 -3.66 -5.27 5.41
CA TYR A 15 -4.09 -6.58 5.90
C TYR A 15 -3.35 -7.74 5.22
N GLY A 16 -3.00 -7.57 3.94
CA GLY A 16 -2.26 -8.56 3.18
C GLY A 16 -0.74 -8.42 3.31
N PRO A 17 0.03 -9.33 2.68
CA PRO A 17 1.45 -9.17 2.50
C PRO A 17 1.74 -7.93 1.66
N SER A 18 2.85 -7.27 1.94
CA SER A 18 3.36 -6.21 1.09
C SER A 18 4.88 -6.24 1.03
N THR A 19 5.41 -5.67 -0.04
CA THR A 19 6.84 -5.46 -0.22
C THR A 19 7.10 -4.04 -0.70
N LEU A 20 8.32 -3.55 -0.52
CA LEU A 20 8.71 -2.22 -0.95
C LEU A 20 9.85 -2.32 -1.98
N SER A 21 9.90 -1.41 -2.96
CA SER A 21 11.07 -1.28 -3.84
C SER A 21 12.33 -0.90 -3.04
N GLN A 22 13.51 -1.18 -3.59
CA GLN A 22 14.80 -0.85 -2.96
C GLN A 22 14.95 0.64 -2.60
N ASP A 23 14.42 1.54 -3.43
CA ASP A 23 14.46 2.98 -3.20
C ASP A 23 13.33 3.48 -2.30
N GLY A 24 12.44 2.58 -1.87
CA GLY A 24 11.32 2.90 -1.00
C GLY A 24 10.15 3.61 -1.68
N SER A 25 10.20 3.85 -2.99
CA SER A 25 9.22 4.69 -3.69
C SER A 25 7.98 3.94 -4.20
N VAL A 26 8.00 2.61 -4.19
CA VAL A 26 6.90 1.76 -4.68
C VAL A 26 6.53 0.72 -3.64
N ILE A 27 5.25 0.70 -3.26
CA ILE A 27 4.67 -0.36 -2.43
C ILE A 27 3.98 -1.37 -3.35
N TYR A 28 4.23 -2.65 -3.13
CA TYR A 28 3.51 -3.74 -3.76
C TYR A 28 2.60 -4.40 -2.73
N LEU A 29 1.30 -4.40 -3.00
CA LEU A 29 0.28 -5.00 -2.13
C LEU A 29 -0.21 -6.29 -2.79
N PHE A 30 -0.23 -7.38 -2.03
CA PHE A 30 -0.66 -8.69 -2.52
C PHE A 30 -2.10 -8.96 -2.08
N GLN A 31 -3.04 -8.75 -3.00
CA GLN A 31 -4.47 -8.99 -2.77
C GLN A 31 -4.83 -10.41 -3.19
N PHE A 32 -5.22 -11.24 -2.22
CA PHE A 32 -5.72 -12.59 -2.47
C PHE A 32 -7.23 -12.57 -2.69
N GLY A 33 -7.69 -13.19 -3.76
CA GLY A 33 -9.10 -13.23 -4.13
C GLY A 33 -9.68 -11.86 -4.49
N ILE A 34 -11.00 -11.82 -4.64
CA ILE A 34 -11.77 -10.63 -4.99
C ILE A 34 -12.11 -9.87 -3.70
N PRO A 35 -11.73 -8.59 -3.56
CA PRO A 35 -12.06 -7.81 -2.38
C PRO A 35 -13.57 -7.47 -2.37
N GLN A 36 -14.21 -7.51 -1.20
CA GLN A 36 -15.63 -7.14 -1.03
C GLN A 36 -15.86 -5.63 -0.85
N GLY A 37 -14.85 -4.81 -1.17
CA GLY A 37 -14.88 -3.36 -1.03
C GLY A 37 -13.51 -2.73 -1.29
N PRO A 38 -13.38 -1.41 -1.14
CA PRO A 38 -12.11 -0.72 -1.33
C PRO A 38 -11.05 -1.23 -0.35
N ILE A 39 -9.83 -1.39 -0.84
CA ILE A 39 -8.71 -1.91 -0.06
C ILE A 39 -8.10 -0.78 0.77
N PRO A 40 -8.10 -0.84 2.11
CA PRO A 40 -7.52 0.18 2.96
C PRO A 40 -6.00 0.02 3.10
N VAL A 41 -5.28 1.12 2.95
CA VAL A 41 -3.85 1.26 3.27
C VAL A 41 -3.66 2.46 4.17
N LYS A 42 -3.21 2.22 5.40
CA LYS A 42 -3.16 3.24 6.45
C LYS A 42 -1.76 3.83 6.61
N GLY A 43 -1.70 5.06 7.08
CA GLY A 43 -0.44 5.66 7.55
C GLY A 43 0.47 6.20 6.45
N ILE A 44 0.07 6.19 5.18
CA ILE A 44 0.92 6.72 4.11
C ILE A 44 0.87 8.24 4.15
N HIS A 45 1.97 8.92 4.49
CA HIS A 45 2.04 10.38 4.41
C HIS A 45 2.25 10.88 2.98
N ASN A 46 3.02 10.14 2.18
CA ASN A 46 3.37 10.55 0.82
C ASN A 46 2.14 10.89 -0.01
N GLN A 47 2.37 11.77 -0.99
CA GLN A 47 1.50 11.89 -2.14
C GLN A 47 1.60 10.62 -2.99
N VAL A 48 0.44 10.06 -3.35
CA VAL A 48 0.36 8.91 -4.25
C VAL A 48 0.32 9.43 -5.68
N LYS A 49 1.31 9.01 -6.48
CA LYS A 49 1.43 9.38 -7.90
C LYS A 49 0.53 8.56 -8.79
N ASN A 50 0.44 7.26 -8.51
CA ASN A 50 -0.28 6.32 -9.33
C ASN A 50 -0.57 5.03 -8.55
N VAL A 51 -1.70 4.42 -8.84
CA VAL A 51 -2.04 3.08 -8.38
C VAL A 51 -2.44 2.25 -9.59
N SER A 52 -1.85 1.07 -9.74
CA SER A 52 -2.12 0.21 -10.90
C SER A 52 -1.95 -1.27 -10.59
N VAL A 53 -2.60 -2.14 -11.35
CA VAL A 53 -2.33 -3.58 -11.29
C VAL A 53 -1.02 -3.88 -11.98
N LEU A 54 -0.10 -4.56 -11.29
CA LEU A 54 1.27 -4.79 -11.78
C LEU A 54 1.30 -5.60 -13.09
N LYS A 55 0.39 -6.56 -13.25
CA LYS A 55 0.36 -7.46 -14.41
C LYS A 55 -0.23 -6.80 -15.66
N SER A 56 -1.37 -6.12 -15.55
CA SER A 56 -2.05 -5.49 -16.68
C SER A 56 -1.59 -4.05 -16.94
N GLY A 57 -1.03 -3.38 -15.93
CA GLY A 57 -0.74 -1.94 -15.97
C GLY A 57 -1.99 -1.06 -15.87
N GLU A 58 -3.18 -1.63 -15.68
CA GLU A 58 -4.43 -0.86 -15.58
C GLU A 58 -4.42 0.00 -14.31
N ARG A 59 -4.73 1.28 -14.48
CA ARG A 59 -4.81 2.24 -13.37
C ARG A 59 -6.05 2.00 -12.55
N LEU A 60 -5.88 2.04 -11.23
CA LEU A 60 -6.96 1.89 -10.25
C LEU A 60 -7.39 3.27 -9.75
N GLN A 61 -8.67 3.38 -9.41
CA GLN A 61 -9.18 4.53 -8.69
C GLN A 61 -8.78 4.42 -7.21
N TYR A 62 -8.48 5.55 -6.59
CA TYR A 62 -8.14 5.61 -5.18
C TYR A 62 -8.48 6.97 -4.59
N ASP A 63 -8.82 6.98 -3.31
CA ASP A 63 -9.10 8.18 -2.55
C ASP A 63 -8.42 8.13 -1.18
N LYS A 64 -8.00 9.29 -0.66
CA LYS A 64 -7.40 9.41 0.67
C LYS A 64 -8.39 10.09 1.62
N LEU A 65 -8.94 9.34 2.57
CA LEU A 65 -10.02 9.79 3.45
C LEU A 65 -9.71 9.57 4.94
N GLY A 66 -10.35 10.34 5.82
CA GLY A 66 -10.31 10.09 7.27
C GLY A 66 -9.02 10.50 7.99
N GLY A 67 -8.24 11.41 7.41
CA GLY A 67 -7.06 12.00 8.06
C GLY A 67 -7.40 13.24 8.88
N ALA A 68 -6.60 13.52 9.90
CA ALA A 68 -6.63 14.76 10.66
C ALA A 68 -5.31 15.51 10.43
N GLY A 69 -5.25 16.26 9.32
CA GLY A 69 -4.03 16.96 8.89
C GLY A 69 -3.48 17.93 9.94
N TRP A 70 -4.35 18.52 10.77
CA TRP A 70 -3.97 19.40 11.87
C TRP A 70 -3.26 18.69 13.03
N LEU A 71 -3.42 17.37 13.17
CA LEU A 71 -2.71 16.52 14.13
C LEU A 71 -1.58 15.72 13.47
N ASN A 72 -1.23 16.01 12.22
CA ASN A 72 -0.28 15.22 11.43
C ASN A 72 -0.69 13.73 11.31
N ILE A 73 -1.99 13.43 11.36
CA ILE A 73 -2.52 12.06 11.19
C ILE A 73 -2.91 11.89 9.72
N PRO A 74 -2.24 11.03 8.94
CA PRO A 74 -2.59 10.84 7.54
C PRO A 74 -3.94 10.11 7.42
N GLY A 75 -4.65 10.39 6.34
CA GLY A 75 -5.82 9.61 5.96
C GLY A 75 -5.46 8.18 5.54
N ILE A 76 -6.51 7.37 5.43
CA ILE A 76 -6.46 6.03 4.86
C ILE A 76 -6.58 6.17 3.34
N LEU A 77 -5.65 5.56 2.62
CA LEU A 77 -5.73 5.37 1.18
C LEU A 77 -6.66 4.19 0.91
N TRP A 78 -7.78 4.45 0.23
CA TRP A 78 -8.73 3.46 -0.22
C TRP A 78 -8.51 3.20 -1.70
N ILE A 79 -8.28 1.95 -2.09
CA ILE A 79 -7.98 1.56 -3.47
C ILE A 79 -9.12 0.69 -3.99
N ASP A 80 -9.72 1.08 -5.10
CA ASP A 80 -10.75 0.28 -5.76
C ASP A 80 -10.13 -0.70 -6.74
N LEU A 81 -10.29 -2.00 -6.47
CA LEU A 81 -9.89 -3.06 -7.36
C LEU A 81 -11.13 -3.75 -7.96
N PRO A 82 -11.49 -3.45 -9.22
CA PRO A 82 -12.55 -4.16 -9.93
C PRO A 82 -12.27 -5.67 -10.05
N GLU A 83 -13.32 -6.48 -9.91
CA GLU A 83 -13.24 -7.94 -10.02
C GLU A 83 -12.59 -8.40 -11.34
N LYS A 84 -12.88 -7.71 -12.45
CA LYS A 84 -12.32 -8.00 -13.78
C LYS A 84 -10.77 -7.93 -13.84
N LEU A 85 -10.13 -7.26 -12.88
CA LEU A 85 -8.68 -7.11 -12.79
C LEU A 85 -8.05 -8.05 -11.75
N CYS A 86 -8.86 -8.87 -11.09
CA CYS A 86 -8.37 -9.84 -10.12
C CYS A 86 -7.77 -11.05 -10.83
N ASP A 87 -6.56 -11.44 -10.42
CA ASP A 87 -5.82 -12.57 -10.97
C ASP A 87 -5.48 -13.61 -9.89
N ALA A 88 -5.53 -14.89 -10.25
CA ALA A 88 -5.10 -15.99 -9.37
C ALA A 88 -3.57 -16.23 -9.49
N PRO A 89 -2.89 -16.63 -8.40
CA PRO A 89 -3.41 -16.82 -7.05
C PRO A 89 -3.56 -15.51 -6.24
N ALA A 90 -2.96 -14.42 -6.71
CA ALA A 90 -3.06 -13.09 -6.10
C ALA A 90 -2.89 -11.99 -7.14
N THR A 91 -3.59 -10.88 -6.91
CA THR A 91 -3.44 -9.64 -7.67
C THR A 91 -2.42 -8.76 -6.98
N VAL A 92 -1.39 -8.33 -7.72
CA VAL A 92 -0.38 -7.42 -7.18
C VAL A 92 -0.73 -6.00 -7.57
N ILE A 93 -0.99 -5.16 -6.58
CA ILE A 93 -1.26 -3.74 -6.75
C ILE A 93 0.04 -2.97 -6.52
N LYS A 94 0.42 -2.16 -7.50
CA LYS A 94 1.57 -1.25 -7.44
C LYS A 94 1.08 0.13 -7.01
N VAL A 95 1.61 0.64 -5.91
CA VAL A 95 1.36 2.01 -5.41
C VAL A 95 2.65 2.80 -5.53
N GLU A 96 2.66 3.81 -6.38
CA GLU A 96 3.81 4.67 -6.63
C GLU A 96 3.70 5.95 -5.80
N LEU A 97 4.75 6.25 -5.04
CA LEU A 97 4.81 7.37 -4.11
C LEU A 97 5.67 8.52 -4.66
N GLU A 98 5.41 9.71 -4.16
CA GLU A 98 6.35 10.80 -4.28
C GLU A 98 7.44 10.70 -3.21
N GLY A 99 8.62 10.22 -3.65
CA GLY A 99 9.77 9.97 -2.79
C GLY A 99 9.71 8.61 -2.10
N ALA A 100 10.67 8.36 -1.21
CA ALA A 100 10.68 7.16 -0.37
C ALA A 100 9.53 7.17 0.63
N LEU A 101 9.05 5.98 1.01
CA LEU A 101 7.95 5.80 1.96
C LEU A 101 8.17 6.57 3.26
N ASN A 102 7.26 7.50 3.52
CA ASN A 102 7.06 8.21 4.77
C ASN A 102 5.78 7.66 5.43
N LEU A 103 5.99 6.86 6.47
CA LEU A 103 4.92 6.14 7.16
C LEU A 103 4.65 6.80 8.52
N TYR A 104 3.40 7.16 8.77
CA TYR A 104 2.95 7.59 10.09
C TYR A 104 3.09 6.46 11.08
N ARG A 105 3.79 6.73 12.17
CA ARG A 105 3.91 5.85 13.33
C ARG A 105 3.68 6.73 14.54
N GLU A 106 2.75 6.32 15.41
CA GLU A 106 2.64 6.96 16.71
C GLU A 106 3.95 6.74 17.46
N GLU A 107 4.51 7.80 18.06
CA GLU A 107 5.72 7.72 18.88
C GLU A 107 5.51 6.67 19.98
N GLY A 108 6.18 5.51 19.88
CA GLY A 108 6.17 4.50 20.95
C GLY A 108 6.21 3.03 20.54
N SER A 109 5.99 2.64 19.29
CA SER A 109 6.05 1.22 18.88
C SER A 109 7.34 0.89 18.12
N THR A 110 8.43 0.77 18.88
CA THR A 110 9.56 -0.09 18.49
C THR A 110 9.06 -1.53 18.60
N ILE A 111 8.63 -2.11 17.48
CA ILE A 111 8.58 -3.56 17.36
C ILE A 111 9.93 -3.94 16.75
N THR A 112 10.88 -4.26 17.64
CA THR A 112 11.99 -5.15 17.29
C THR A 112 11.39 -6.52 16.97
N ASP A 113 11.08 -6.77 15.71
CA ASP A 113 11.07 -8.13 15.19
C ASP A 113 12.53 -8.47 14.87
N ASN A 114 13.29 -8.84 15.90
CA ASN A 114 14.50 -9.63 15.71
C ASN A 114 14.07 -11.10 15.79
N VAL A 115 14.36 -11.82 14.71
CA VAL A 115 14.38 -13.29 14.62
C VAL A 115 15.19 -13.93 15.74
#